data_AF-A0A941NZL4-F1
#
_entry.id   AF-A0A941NZL4-F1
#
_cell.length_a   1.000
_cell.length_b   1.000
_cell.length_c   1.000
_cell.angle_alpha   90.00
_cell.angle_beta   90.00
_cell.angle_gamma   90.00
#
_symmetry.space_group_name_H-M   'P 1'
#
loop_
_entity.id
_entity.type
_entity.pdbx_description
1 polymer ?
#
loop_
_entity_poly.entity_id
_entity_poly.type
_entity_poly.pdbx_seq_one_letter_code
_entity_poly.pdbx_strand_id
1 'polypeptide(L)'
;RMEPGHHDRVLAIVSHLPHLIAFTICNTADHLEQEAKEQVMDYAASGFRDFTRIASSSPEMWRDICLANREALLEQIEAYQTELNSLRDLLKKHDGEALERAFSQARGMREDWLKKRLDYRNILTIKKE
;
A
#
# COMPACT_ATOMS: atom_id res chain seq x y z
N ARG A 1 -15.61 -1.08 21.18
CA ARG A 1 -16.09 -1.28 19.78
C ARG A 1 -15.79 0.03 19.05
N MET A 2 -15.26 0.02 17.83
CA MET A 2 -14.96 1.26 17.10
C MET A 2 -16.24 1.87 16.53
N GLU A 3 -16.32 3.20 16.49
CA GLU A 3 -17.39 3.92 15.81
C GLU A 3 -17.36 3.65 14.29
N PRO A 4 -18.50 3.48 13.60
CA PRO A 4 -18.54 3.10 12.19
C PRO A 4 -17.70 4.01 11.28
N GLY A 5 -17.86 5.33 11.38
CA GLY A 5 -17.08 6.26 10.57
C GLY A 5 -15.57 6.24 10.88
N HIS A 6 -15.17 5.88 12.11
CA HIS A 6 -13.76 5.70 12.43
C HIS A 6 -13.22 4.39 11.86
N HIS A 7 -13.98 3.31 11.97
CA HIS A 7 -13.66 2.02 11.37
C HIS A 7 -13.42 2.14 9.86
N ASP A 8 -14.29 2.86 9.16
CA ASP A 8 -14.23 3.00 7.70
C ASP A 8 -13.00 3.80 7.24
N ARG A 9 -12.65 4.88 7.95
CA ARG A 9 -11.40 5.61 7.70
C ARG A 9 -10.15 4.76 7.95
N VAL A 10 -10.17 3.94 9.00
CA VAL A 10 -9.07 3.01 9.28
C VAL A 10 -8.94 1.98 8.15
N LEU A 11 -10.04 1.34 7.74
CA LEU A 11 -10.00 0.35 6.66
C LEU A 11 -9.64 0.93 5.30
N ALA A 12 -10.01 2.19 5.03
CA ALA A 12 -9.64 2.87 3.80
C ALA A 12 -8.12 2.86 3.59
N ILE A 13 -7.33 3.20 4.62
CA ILE A 13 -5.86 3.26 4.52
C ILE A 13 -5.17 1.90 4.72
N VAL A 14 -5.66 1.05 5.65
CA VAL A 14 -4.95 -0.22 5.96
C VAL A 14 -5.34 -1.40 5.06
N SER A 15 -6.42 -1.28 4.27
CA SER A 15 -6.97 -2.39 3.48
C SER A 15 -7.40 -1.97 2.06
N HIS A 16 -8.30 -0.99 1.92
CA HIS A 16 -8.94 -0.71 0.64
C HIS A 16 -7.98 -0.05 -0.36
N LEU A 17 -7.32 1.03 0.05
CA LEU A 17 -6.34 1.71 -0.78
C LEU A 17 -5.18 0.78 -1.21
N PRO A 18 -4.59 -0.06 -0.33
CA PRO A 18 -3.61 -1.06 -0.75
C PRO A 18 -4.07 -1.96 -1.90
N HIS A 19 -5.33 -2.40 -1.91
CA HIS A 19 -5.86 -3.21 -3.02
C HIS A 19 -5.97 -2.39 -4.31
N LEU A 20 -6.45 -1.14 -4.24
CA LEU A 20 -6.50 -0.26 -5.42
C LEU A 20 -5.11 -0.02 -6.01
N ILE A 21 -4.10 0.22 -5.17
CA ILE A 21 -2.72 0.41 -5.63
C ILE A 21 -2.20 -0.87 -6.29
N ALA A 22 -2.45 -2.05 -5.71
CA ALA A 22 -2.05 -3.33 -6.31
C ALA A 22 -2.69 -3.55 -7.69
N PHE A 23 -4.00 -3.31 -7.83
CA PHE A 23 -4.68 -3.37 -9.14
C PHE A 23 -4.07 -2.37 -10.13
N THR A 24 -3.81 -1.14 -9.68
CA THR A 24 -3.26 -0.07 -10.53
C THR A 24 -1.87 -0.40 -11.04
N ILE A 25 -1.01 -1.01 -10.21
CA ILE A 25 0.33 -1.45 -10.64
C ILE A 25 0.24 -2.55 -11.70
N CYS A 26 -0.62 -3.56 -11.51
CA CYS A 26 -0.84 -4.61 -12.50
C CYS A 26 -1.34 -4.02 -13.84
N ASN A 27 -2.32 -3.12 -13.81
CA ASN A 27 -2.83 -2.47 -15.00
C ASN A 27 -1.78 -1.59 -15.68
N THR A 28 -0.95 -0.89 -14.90
CA THR A 28 0.14 -0.07 -15.46
C THR A 28 1.17 -0.94 -16.18
N ALA A 29 1.52 -2.10 -15.62
CA ALA A 29 2.40 -3.07 -16.27
C ALA A 29 1.76 -3.67 -17.54
N ASP A 30 0.45 -3.93 -17.51
CA ASP A 30 -0.28 -4.48 -18.65
C ASP A 30 -0.38 -3.52 -19.84
N HIS A 31 -0.41 -2.22 -19.58
CA HIS A 31 -0.46 -1.16 -20.59
C HIS A 31 0.91 -0.81 -21.22
N LEU A 32 2.00 -1.47 -20.79
CA LEU A 32 3.30 -1.30 -21.43
C LEU A 32 3.31 -1.90 -22.84
N GLU A 33 4.22 -1.43 -23.70
CA GLU A 33 4.47 -2.08 -24.98
C GLU A 33 4.86 -3.56 -24.78
N GLN A 34 4.50 -4.43 -25.73
CA GLN A 34 4.59 -5.88 -25.56
C GLN A 34 5.97 -6.37 -25.12
N GLU A 35 7.04 -5.83 -25.71
CA GLU A 35 8.43 -6.18 -25.37
C GLU A 35 8.78 -5.76 -23.93
N ALA A 36 8.35 -4.57 -23.50
CA ALA A 36 8.54 -4.09 -22.13
C ALA A 36 7.71 -4.88 -21.12
N LYS A 37 6.51 -5.31 -21.50
CA LYS A 37 5.64 -6.17 -20.68
C LYS A 37 6.28 -7.53 -20.44
N GLU A 38 6.82 -8.17 -21.48
CA GLU A 38 7.54 -9.45 -21.36
C GLU A 38 8.75 -9.31 -20.42
N GLN A 39 9.54 -8.25 -20.57
CA GLN A 39 10.65 -7.96 -19.67
C GLN A 39 10.20 -7.73 -18.23
N VAL A 40 9.10 -7.00 -17.99
CA VAL A 40 8.57 -6.83 -16.64
C VAL A 40 8.21 -8.16 -16.01
N MET A 41 7.64 -9.10 -16.77
CA MET A 41 7.32 -10.44 -16.28
C MET A 41 8.57 -11.27 -16.00
N ASP A 42 9.61 -11.15 -16.84
CA ASP A 42 10.89 -11.87 -16.66
C ASP A 42 11.69 -11.35 -15.46
N TYR A 43 11.63 -10.04 -15.18
CA TYR A 43 12.31 -9.40 -14.06
C TYR A 43 11.43 -9.21 -12.82
N ALA A 44 10.18 -9.67 -12.85
CA ALA A 44 9.26 -9.61 -11.71
C ALA A 44 9.82 -10.44 -10.54
N ALA A 45 10.55 -9.77 -9.66
CA ALA A 45 11.12 -10.38 -8.47
C ALA A 45 10.08 -10.54 -7.36
N SER A 46 10.51 -11.10 -6.23
CA SER A 46 9.68 -11.30 -5.03
C SER A 46 8.96 -10.01 -4.58
N GLY A 47 9.56 -8.83 -4.75
CA GLY A 47 8.93 -7.56 -4.42
C GLY A 47 7.66 -7.28 -5.23
N PHE A 48 7.70 -7.47 -6.55
CA PHE A 48 6.52 -7.30 -7.41
C PHE A 48 5.46 -8.35 -7.08
N ARG A 49 5.86 -9.62 -6.97
CA ARG A 49 4.96 -10.73 -6.60
C ARG A 49 4.24 -10.47 -5.28
N ASP A 50 4.98 -10.10 -4.24
CA ASP A 50 4.42 -9.96 -2.89
C ASP A 50 3.51 -8.73 -2.78
N PHE A 51 3.86 -7.64 -3.48
CA PHE A 51 3.07 -6.42 -3.51
C PHE A 51 1.77 -6.58 -4.32
N THR A 52 1.84 -7.28 -5.46
CA THR A 52 0.69 -7.48 -6.36
C THR A 52 -0.15 -8.71 -6.02
N ARG A 53 0.26 -9.57 -5.08
CA ARG A 53 -0.49 -10.77 -4.66
C ARG A 53 -1.97 -10.50 -4.38
N ILE A 54 -2.29 -9.35 -3.80
CA ILE A 54 -3.67 -8.99 -3.44
C ILE A 54 -4.52 -8.52 -4.64
N ALA A 55 -3.89 -8.20 -5.78
CA ALA A 55 -4.58 -7.91 -7.04
C ALA A 55 -5.25 -9.15 -7.65
N SER A 56 -4.98 -10.36 -7.15
CA SER A 56 -5.68 -11.58 -7.55
C SER A 56 -6.99 -11.82 -6.77
N SER A 57 -7.46 -10.84 -5.99
CA SER A 57 -8.72 -10.93 -5.25
C SER A 57 -9.96 -10.77 -6.15
N SER A 58 -11.13 -11.22 -5.69
CA SER A 58 -12.39 -11.11 -6.47
C SER A 58 -12.71 -9.66 -6.87
N PRO A 59 -12.87 -9.38 -8.18
CA PRO A 59 -13.25 -8.06 -8.66
C PRO A 59 -14.62 -7.60 -8.15
N GLU A 60 -15.61 -8.50 -8.08
CA GLU A 60 -16.97 -8.18 -7.66
C GLU A 60 -17.00 -7.75 -6.18
N MET A 61 -16.29 -8.48 -5.32
CA MET A 61 -16.19 -8.15 -3.91
C MET A 61 -15.50 -6.81 -3.70
N TRP A 62 -14.38 -6.57 -4.40
CA TRP A 62 -13.63 -5.32 -4.23
C TRP A 62 -14.33 -4.11 -4.83
N ARG A 63 -15.13 -4.28 -5.90
CA ARG A 63 -16.08 -3.26 -6.38
C ARG A 63 -17.01 -2.85 -5.24
N ASP A 64 -17.68 -3.82 -4.61
CA ASP A 64 -18.68 -3.55 -3.58
C ASP A 64 -18.05 -2.89 -2.33
N ILE A 65 -16.87 -3.36 -1.90
CA ILE A 65 -16.10 -2.75 -0.81
C ILE A 65 -15.72 -1.29 -1.12
N CYS A 66 -15.23 -1.02 -2.34
CA CYS A 66 -14.82 0.33 -2.73
C CYS A 66 -16.02 1.27 -2.81
N LEU A 67 -17.15 0.82 -3.34
CA LEU A 67 -18.38 1.62 -3.41
C LEU A 67 -18.99 1.87 -2.03
N ALA A 68 -18.95 0.87 -1.14
CA ALA A 68 -19.47 1.00 0.22
C ALA A 68 -18.66 1.99 1.08
N ASN A 69 -17.35 2.12 0.86
CA ASN A 69 -16.47 3.03 1.60
C ASN A 69 -15.89 4.16 0.72
N ARG A 70 -16.66 4.63 -0.26
CA ARG A 70 -16.19 5.53 -1.32
C ARG A 70 -15.60 6.83 -0.78
N GLU A 71 -16.26 7.49 0.17
CA GLU A 71 -15.85 8.82 0.66
C GLU A 71 -14.49 8.76 1.34
N ALA A 72 -14.32 7.89 2.34
CA ALA A 72 -13.04 7.73 3.02
C ALA A 72 -11.95 7.23 2.06
N LEU A 73 -12.30 6.37 1.10
CA LEU A 73 -11.34 5.89 0.11
C LEU A 73 -10.85 7.00 -0.83
N LEU A 74 -11.74 7.91 -1.28
CA LEU A 74 -11.35 9.07 -2.07
C LEU A 74 -10.39 9.98 -1.31
N GLU A 75 -10.65 10.26 -0.04
CA GLU A 75 -9.73 11.02 0.82
C GLU A 75 -8.33 10.37 0.88
N GLN A 76 -8.28 9.04 1.02
CA GLN A 76 -7.00 8.32 1.05
C GLN A 76 -6.30 8.28 -0.31
N ILE A 77 -7.03 8.26 -1.42
CA ILE A 77 -6.46 8.36 -2.77
C ILE A 77 -5.77 9.72 -2.94
N GLU A 78 -6.42 10.82 -2.58
CA GLU A 78 -5.84 12.17 -2.68
C GLU A 78 -4.59 12.33 -1.80
N ALA A 79 -4.64 11.80 -0.57
CA ALA A 79 -3.49 11.78 0.33
C ALA A 79 -2.32 11.00 -0.29
N TYR A 80 -2.59 9.81 -0.85
CA TYR A 80 -1.57 9.00 -1.52
C TYR A 80 -0.98 9.68 -2.76
N GLN A 81 -1.82 10.31 -3.59
CA GLN A 81 -1.36 11.05 -4.75
C GLN A 81 -0.45 12.22 -4.36
N THR A 82 -0.74 12.90 -3.25
CA THR A 82 0.10 13.97 -2.71
C THR A 82 1.50 13.45 -2.32
N GLU A 83 1.57 12.33 -1.62
CA GLU A 83 2.85 11.68 -1.27
C GLU A 83 3.62 11.21 -2.50
N LEU A 84 2.94 10.56 -3.46
CA LEU A 84 3.56 10.06 -4.69
C LEU A 84 4.08 11.21 -5.57
N ASN A 85 3.33 12.31 -5.68
CA ASN A 85 3.76 13.51 -6.40
C ASN A 85 4.98 14.15 -5.73
N SER A 86 5.04 14.16 -4.40
CA SER A 86 6.20 14.65 -3.66
C SER A 86 7.45 13.85 -4.02
N LEU A 87 7.38 12.51 -3.98
CA LEU A 87 8.50 11.64 -4.40
C LEU A 87 8.90 11.85 -5.86
N ARG A 88 7.92 11.97 -6.77
CA ARG A 88 8.17 12.29 -8.18
C ARG A 88 8.93 13.61 -8.34
N ASP A 89 8.56 14.63 -7.59
CA ASP A 89 9.18 15.95 -7.70
C ASP A 89 10.60 15.95 -7.11
N LEU A 90 10.88 15.17 -6.07
CA LEU A 90 12.24 14.93 -5.58
C LEU A 90 13.11 14.22 -6.62
N LEU A 91 12.57 13.20 -7.30
CA LEU A 91 13.24 12.51 -8.40
C LEU A 91 13.59 13.47 -9.55
N LYS A 92 12.63 14.31 -9.98
CA LYS A 92 12.85 15.33 -11.02
C LYS A 92 13.95 16.33 -10.67
N LYS A 93 14.11 16.64 -9.38
CA LYS A 93 15.13 17.55 -8.87
C LYS A 93 16.48 16.88 -8.62
N HIS A 94 16.57 15.57 -8.80
CA HIS A 94 17.74 14.77 -8.40
C HIS A 94 18.14 14.97 -6.92
N ASP A 95 17.16 15.22 -6.05
CA ASP A 95 17.39 15.49 -4.62
C ASP A 95 17.51 14.17 -3.83
N GLY A 96 18.69 13.57 -3.90
CA GLY A 96 18.99 12.28 -3.27
C GLY A 96 18.84 12.30 -1.75
N GLU A 97 19.26 13.39 -1.09
CA GLU A 97 19.16 13.49 0.36
C GLU A 97 17.70 13.59 0.83
N ALA A 98 16.85 14.34 0.12
CA ALA A 98 15.44 14.41 0.46
C ALA A 98 14.73 13.06 0.24
N LEU A 99 15.10 12.31 -0.81
CA LEU A 99 14.60 10.95 -1.02
C LEU A 99 14.99 10.03 0.14
N GLU A 100 16.25 10.05 0.57
CA GLU A 100 16.72 9.25 1.70
C GLU A 100 15.96 9.58 2.99
N ARG A 101 15.71 10.87 3.26
CA ARG A 101 14.90 11.29 4.41
C ARG A 101 13.46 10.77 4.33
N ALA A 102 12.82 10.88 3.16
CA ALA A 102 11.45 10.38 2.96
C ALA A 102 11.36 8.86 3.17
N PHE A 103 12.33 8.10 2.63
CA PHE A 103 12.38 6.65 2.81
C PHE A 103 12.67 6.25 4.26
N SER A 104 13.55 6.99 4.94
CA SER A 104 13.88 6.76 6.36
C SER A 104 12.66 6.97 7.26
N GLN A 105 11.85 7.98 6.96
CA GLN A 105 10.58 8.22 7.68
C GLN A 105 9.61 7.06 7.49
N ALA A 106 9.41 6.58 6.26
CA ALA A 106 8.55 5.43 5.97
C ALA A 106 9.06 4.15 6.66
N ARG A 107 10.38 3.94 6.66
CA ARG A 107 11.04 2.83 7.35
C ARG A 107 10.80 2.89 8.86
N GLY A 108 10.95 4.06 9.49
CA GLY A 108 10.72 4.23 10.93
C GLY A 108 9.31 3.82 11.34
N MET A 109 8.29 4.31 10.63
CA MET A 109 6.89 3.94 10.86
C MET A 109 6.68 2.41 10.79
N ARG A 110 7.26 1.77 9.76
CA ARG A 110 7.18 0.33 9.55
C ARG A 110 7.82 -0.47 10.69
N GLU A 111 9.03 -0.09 11.10
CA GLU A 111 9.77 -0.75 12.18
C GLU A 111 9.04 -0.63 13.51
N ASP A 112 8.45 0.53 13.80
CA ASP A 112 7.68 0.74 15.03
C ASP A 112 6.40 -0.10 15.05
N TRP A 113 5.72 -0.26 13.91
CA TRP A 113 4.60 -1.19 13.79
C TRP A 113 5.03 -2.65 14.05
N LEU A 114 6.18 -3.06 13.51
CA LEU A 114 6.72 -4.41 13.69
C LEU A 114 7.04 -4.69 15.16
N LYS A 115 7.73 -3.76 15.83
CA LYS A 115 8.05 -3.85 17.26
C LYS A 115 6.78 -4.01 18.11
N LYS A 116 5.80 -3.11 17.93
CA LYS A 116 4.52 -3.19 18.63
C LYS A 116 3.85 -4.56 18.43
N ARG A 117 3.83 -5.08 17.20
CA ARG A 117 3.21 -6.37 16.89
C ARG A 117 3.95 -7.55 17.52
N LEU A 118 5.29 -7.50 17.62
CA LEU A 118 6.08 -8.52 18.32
C LEU A 118 5.83 -8.48 19.83
N ASP A 119 5.80 -7.29 20.43
CA ASP A 119 5.51 -7.11 21.86
C ASP A 119 4.13 -7.66 22.22
N TYR A 120 3.11 -7.37 21.40
CA TYR A 120 1.77 -7.96 21.58
C TYR A 120 1.78 -9.49 21.52
N ARG A 121 2.54 -10.09 20.60
CA ARG A 121 2.64 -11.56 20.51
C ARG A 121 3.33 -12.15 21.74
N ASN A 122 4.40 -11.52 22.22
CA ASN A 122 5.11 -11.97 23.42
C ASN A 122 4.22 -11.93 24.67
N ILE A 123 3.42 -10.88 24.84
CA ILE A 123 2.44 -10.78 25.94
C ILE A 123 1.40 -11.91 25.87
N LEU A 124 0.90 -12.25 24.67
CA LEU A 124 -0.08 -13.33 24.50
C LEU A 124 0.51 -14.73 24.73
N THR A 125 1.81 -14.92 24.47
CA THR A 125 2.51 -16.17 24.79
C THR A 125 2.66 -16.33 26.30
N ILE A 126 3.09 -15.28 27.01
CA ILE A 126 3.27 -15.31 28.48
C ILE A 126 1.93 -15.50 29.22
N LYS A 127 0.82 -14.97 28.71
CA LYS A 127 -0.52 -15.15 29.33
C LYS A 127 -1.16 -16.52 29.09
N LYS A 128 -0.55 -17.38 28.28
CA LYS A 128 -1.04 -18.74 28.00
C LYS A 128 -0.32 -19.82 28.82
N GLU A 129 0.68 -19.43 29.61
CA GLU A 129 1.35 -20.24 30.64
C GLU A 129 0.79 -19.89 32.02
#